data_AF-A0A929UU49-F1
#
_entry.id   AF-A0A929UU49-F1
#
_cell.length_a   1.000
_cell.length_b   1.000
_cell.length_c   1.000
_cell.angle_alpha   90.00
_cell.angle_beta   90.00
_cell.angle_gamma   90.00
#
_symmetry.space_group_name_H-M   'P 1'
#
loop_
_entity.id
_entity.type
_entity.pdbx_description
1 polymer ?
#
loop_
_entity_poly.entity_id
_entity_poly.type
_entity_poly.pdbx_seq_one_letter_code
_entity_poly.pdbx_strand_id
1 'polypeptide(L)' 'FLISYDTTDRVCDIVKLIQQQTTYYLWQKYSNILSKQYWKKKIFWSDGYFACSIGEVSSATIQKYIESQG' A
#
# COMPACT_ATOMS: atom_id res chain seq x y z
N PHE A 1 0.87 -3.47 4.99
CA PHE A 1 -0.31 -4.30 4.69
C PHE A 1 0.13 -5.75 4.59
N LEU A 2 -0.70 -6.68 5.06
CA LEU A 2 -0.48 -8.12 4.89
C LEU A 2 -1.59 -8.63 3.99
N ILE A 3 -1.21 -9.24 2.87
CA ILE A 3 -2.14 -9.63 1.82
C ILE A 3 -1.87 -11.09 1.51
N SER A 4 -2.91 -11.92 1.59
CA SER A 4 -2.91 -13.27 1.03
C SER A 4 -3.47 -13.16 -0.38
N TYR A 5 -2.76 -13.76 -1.35
CA TYR A 5 -3.11 -13.71 -2.77
C TYR A 5 -2.68 -15.02 -3.46
N ASP A 6 -3.24 -15.31 -4.63
CA ASP A 6 -2.89 -16.52 -5.37
C ASP A 6 -1.47 -16.40 -5.95
N THR A 7 -0.72 -17.48 -5.94
CA THR A 7 0.62 -17.55 -6.56
C THR A 7 0.64 -17.19 -8.06
N THR A 8 -0.49 -17.27 -8.77
CA THR A 8 -0.60 -16.83 -10.16
C THR A 8 -0.64 -15.32 -10.32
N ASP A 9 -1.02 -14.58 -9.27
CA ASP A 9 -1.10 -13.13 -9.31
C ASP A 9 0.28 -12.50 -9.15
N ARG A 10 0.53 -11.48 -9.96
CA ARG A 10 1.76 -10.69 -9.85
C ARG A 10 1.58 -9.62 -8.79
N VAL A 11 2.50 -9.59 -7.83
CA VAL A 11 2.55 -8.56 -6.77
C VAL A 11 2.47 -7.14 -7.35
N CYS A 12 3.13 -6.88 -8.48
CA CYS A 12 3.10 -5.56 -9.11
C CYS A 12 1.70 -5.15 -9.56
N ASP A 13 0.88 -6.09 -10.05
CA ASP A 13 -0.47 -5.81 -10.53
C ASP A 13 -1.44 -5.60 -9.37
N ILE A 14 -1.27 -6.35 -8.27
CA ILE A 14 -1.98 -6.13 -7.01
C ILE A 14 -1.68 -4.72 -6.47
N VAL A 15 -0.40 -4.34 -6.39
CA VAL A 15 0.00 -3.02 -5.87
C VAL A 15 -0.54 -1.90 -6.76
N LYS A 16 -0.44 -2.02 -8.09
CA LYS A 16 -1.01 -1.05 -9.03
C LYS A 16 -2.51 -0.86 -8.81
N LEU A 17 -3.24 -1.97 -8.66
CA LEU A 17 -4.69 -1.93 -8.44
C LEU A 17 -5.03 -1.17 -7.15
N ILE A 18 -4.36 -1.51 -6.05
CA ILE A 18 -4.55 -0.84 -4.75
C ILE A 18 -4.24 0.64 -4.86
N GLN A 19 -3.09 1.00 -5.42
CA GLN A 19 -2.65 2.39 -5.54
C GLN A 19 -3.62 3.19 -6.42
N GLN A 20 -4.08 2.63 -7.53
CA GLN A 20 -5.03 3.30 -8.43
C GLN A 20 -6.39 3.52 -7.76
N GLN A 21 -6.97 2.48 -7.18
CA GLN A 21 -8.29 2.56 -6.54
C GLN A 21 -8.27 3.53 -5.36
N THR A 22 -7.27 3.41 -4.48
CA THR A 22 -7.14 4.31 -3.32
C THR A 22 -6.91 5.75 -3.75
N THR A 23 -6.07 6.00 -4.75
CA THR A 23 -5.90 7.34 -5.33
C THR A 23 -7.24 7.89 -5.80
N TYR A 24 -8.00 7.12 -6.59
CA TYR A 24 -9.31 7.54 -7.09
C TYR A 24 -10.27 7.93 -5.95
N TYR A 25 -10.46 7.06 -4.96
CA TYR A 25 -11.39 7.32 -3.85
C TYR A 25 -10.93 8.45 -2.93
N LEU A 26 -9.63 8.57 -2.68
CA LEU A 26 -9.07 9.68 -1.89
C LEU A 26 -9.32 11.02 -2.57
N TRP A 27 -9.10 11.12 -3.88
CA TRP A 27 -9.37 12.34 -4.64
C TRP A 27 -10.86 12.66 -4.75
N GLN A 28 -11.74 11.65 -4.80
CA GLN A 28 -13.19 11.90 -4.72
C GLN A 28 -13.60 12.47 -3.37
N LYS A 29 -13.09 11.90 -2.28
CA LYS A 29 -13.52 12.25 -0.91
C LYS A 29 -12.87 13.51 -0.34
N TYR A 30 -11.60 13.77 -0.70
CA TYR A 30 -10.78 14.81 -0.06
C TYR A 30 -10.12 15.76 -1.07
N SER A 31 -10.74 15.97 -2.24
CA SER A 31 -10.22 16.84 -3.30
C SER A 31 -9.81 18.24 -2.82
N ASN A 32 -10.58 18.83 -1.91
CA ASN A 32 -10.35 20.16 -1.34
C ASN A 32 -9.06 20.27 -0.52
N ILE A 33 -8.65 19.19 0.14
CA ILE A 33 -7.41 19.11 0.92
C ILE A 33 -6.25 18.70 0.01
N LEU A 34 -6.45 17.63 -0.77
CA LEU A 34 -5.39 17.07 -1.61
C LEU A 34 -4.93 18.03 -2.71
N SER A 35 -5.82 18.82 -3.30
CA SER A 35 -5.44 19.83 -4.30
C SER A 35 -4.50 20.90 -3.73
N LYS A 36 -4.59 21.19 -2.42
CA LYS A 36 -3.71 22.14 -1.72
C LYS A 36 -2.35 21.56 -1.35
N GLN A 37 -2.16 20.25 -1.44
CA GLN A 37 -0.88 19.59 -1.13
C GLN A 37 -0.21 19.04 -2.39
N TYR A 38 -0.99 18.55 -3.35
CA TYR A 38 -0.54 17.91 -4.58
C TYR A 38 -0.94 18.76 -5.80
N TRP A 39 -0.18 19.83 -6.03
CA TRP A 39 -0.62 20.95 -6.88
C TRP A 39 -0.52 20.64 -8.39
N LYS A 40 0.41 19.76 -8.77
CA LYS A 40 0.76 19.52 -10.19
C LYS A 40 0.09 18.29 -10.81
N LYS A 41 -0.19 17.25 -10.02
CA LYS A 41 -0.73 15.97 -10.51
C LYS A 41 -1.59 15.33 -9.43
N LYS A 42 -2.66 14.63 -9.85
CA LYS A 42 -3.49 13.80 -8.96
C LYS A 42 -2.81 12.48 -8.61
N ILE A 43 -1.61 12.58 -8.06
CA ILE A 43 -0.80 11.44 -7.62
C ILE A 43 -0.77 11.47 -6.11
N PHE A 44 -1.09 10.34 -5.49
CA PHE A 44 -1.06 10.19 -4.03
C PHE A 44 0.13 9.33 -3.57
N TRP A 45 0.43 8.26 -4.30
CA TRP A 45 1.52 7.33 -3.99
C TRP A 45 2.81 7.70 -4.73
N SER A 46 3.96 7.31 -4.17
CA SER A 46 5.23 7.33 -4.88
C SER A 46 5.29 6.26 -5.97
N ASP A 47 6.16 6.44 -6.96
CA ASP A 47 6.36 5.49 -8.07
C ASP A 47 6.89 4.11 -7.61
N GLY A 48 7.50 4.05 -6.42
CA GLY A 48 8.03 2.82 -5.83
C GLY A 48 7.11 2.17 -4.81
N TYR A 49 7.27 0.85 -4.66
CA TYR A 49 6.70 0.06 -3.58
C TYR A 49 7.73 -0.96 -3.07
N PHE A 50 7.57 -1.39 -1.83
CA PHE A 50 8.34 -2.48 -1.23
C PHE A 50 7.40 -3.65 -0.94
N ALA A 51 7.82 -4.87 -1.28
CA ALA A 51 7.09 -6.09 -1.00
C ALA A 51 8.05 -7.20 -0.57
N CYS A 52 7.64 -7.98 0.43
CA CYS A 52 8.39 -9.11 0.96
C CYS A 52 7.41 -10.21 1.35
N SER A 53 7.74 -11.47 1.04
CA SER A 53 6.98 -12.60 1.52
C SER A 53 7.27 -12.83 3.00
N ILE A 54 6.22 -13.09 3.75
CA ILE A 54 6.34 -13.66 5.08
C ILE A 54 6.07 -15.16 4.93
N GLY A 55 6.88 -15.98 5.59
CA GLY A 55 6.56 -17.40 5.75
C GLY A 55 5.29 -17.58 6.57
N GLU A 56 4.93 -18.82 6.88
CA GLU A 56 3.89 -19.15 7.85
C GLU A 56 4.37 -18.75 9.27
N VAL A 57 4.48 -17.45 9.51
CA VAL A 57 4.99 -16.89 10.75
C VAL A 57 3.78 -16.40 11.52
N SER A 58 3.51 -17.06 12.64
CA SER A 58 2.41 -16.72 13.55
C SER A 58 2.38 -15.22 13.85
N SER A 59 1.20 -14.65 14.10
CA SER A 59 1.06 -13.22 14.40
C SER A 59 1.98 -12.75 15.53
N ALA A 60 2.31 -13.65 16.47
CA ALA A 60 3.26 -13.42 17.56
C ALA A 60 4.67 -13.05 17.07
N THR A 61 5.11 -13.60 15.94
CA THR A 61 6.43 -13.27 15.37
C THR A 61 6.41 -11.94 14.61
N ILE A 62 5.30 -11.61 13.95
CA ILE A 62 5.09 -10.30 13.32
C ILE A 62 5.12 -9.21 14.41
N GLN A 63 4.44 -9.46 15.53
CA GLN A 63 4.44 -8.54 16.67
C GLN A 63 5.86 -8.34 17.24
N LYS A 64 6.60 -9.42 17.49
CA LYS A 64 8.00 -9.33 17.95
C LYS A 64 8.91 -8.59 16.99
N TYR A 65 8.73 -8.77 15.67
CA TYR A 65 9.51 -8.03 14.68
C TYR A 65 9.26 -6.52 14.76
N ILE A 66 7.98 -6.11 14.85
CA ILE A 66 7.60 -4.70 14.98
C ILE A 66 8.17 -4.11 16.29
N GLU A 67 8.12 -4.85 17.40
CA GLU A 67 8.67 -4.43 18.69
C GLU A 67 10.22 -4.33 18.67
N SER A 68 10.90 -5.17 17.88
CA SER A 68 12.37 -5.20 17.79
C SER A 68 12.99 -4.18 16.82
N GLN A 69 12.17 -3.51 16.00
CA GLN A 69 12.60 -2.53 15.01
C GLN A 69 12.37 -1.07 15.46
N GLY A 70 11.87 -0.87 16.69
CA GLY A 70 11.85 0.42 17.40
C GLY A 70 13.01 0.52 18.38
#